data_AF-A0A957ZWZ2-F1
#
_entry.id   AF-A0A957ZWZ2-F1
#
_cell.length_a   1.000
_cell.length_b   1.000
_cell.length_c   1.000
_cell.angle_alpha   90.00
_cell.angle_beta   90.00
_cell.angle_gamma   90.00
#
_symmetry.space_group_name_H-M   'P 1'
#
loop_
_entity.id
_entity.type
_entity.pdbx_description
1 polymer ?
#
loop_
_entity_poly.entity_id
_entity_poly.type
_entity_poly.pdbx_seq_one_letter_code
_entity_poly.pdbx_strand_id
1 'polypeptide(L)'
;MNDPRIDKLADTLVNYCTNVRKGDWVYVHGHVIALPLVEAVVGHVLRAGGNPTVNLTSDGLSAALFDYATDEQLRWLSPFEETIAERADARIMIGAAENTRNLSHVDPQRQQVWQNARRDIRRRIMARSAAGEHRWVGTQYPCAAYAQEADMSLAEYEDFVYAATYADQPDPVACWQEVHDTQQRLIDWLAGKDEVVVRGPHVDLRLSIAGRTFI
;
A
#
# COMPACT_ATOMS: atom_id res chain seq x y z
N MET A 1 12.18 -2.16 23.62
CA MET A 1 12.74 -1.05 22.84
C MET A 1 12.23 -1.27 21.43
N ASN A 2 11.50 -0.30 20.84
CA ASN A 2 10.98 -0.47 19.48
C ASN A 2 12.17 -0.50 18.50
N ASP A 3 12.06 -1.36 17.49
CA ASP A 3 13.04 -1.43 16.42
C ASP A 3 13.17 -0.07 15.72
N PRO A 4 14.37 0.55 15.65
CA PRO A 4 14.55 1.88 15.06
C PRO A 4 14.14 1.95 13.59
N ARG A 5 14.12 0.82 12.88
CA ARG A 5 13.71 0.73 11.46
C ARG A 5 12.22 1.03 11.31
N ILE A 6 11.39 0.75 12.32
CA ILE A 6 9.97 1.09 12.32
C ILE A 6 9.77 2.60 12.29
N ASP A 7 10.52 3.34 13.11
CA ASP A 7 10.40 4.80 13.18
C ASP A 7 10.89 5.46 11.88
N LYS A 8 12.00 4.98 11.31
CA LYS A 8 12.52 5.43 10.00
C LYS A 8 11.55 5.15 8.85
N LEU A 9 10.93 3.97 8.84
CA LEU A 9 9.92 3.64 7.86
C LEU A 9 8.71 4.55 8.01
N ALA A 10 8.22 4.76 9.23
CA ALA A 10 7.10 5.67 9.49
C ALA A 10 7.38 7.11 9.04
N ASP A 11 8.58 7.62 9.32
CA ASP A 11 9.05 8.93 8.85
C ASP A 11 9.03 9.01 7.32
N THR A 12 9.59 8.00 6.64
CA THR A 12 9.60 7.92 5.17
C THR A 12 8.19 7.92 4.58
N LEU A 13 7.27 7.11 5.13
CA LEU A 13 5.89 7.03 4.67
C LEU A 13 5.16 8.37 4.79
N VAL A 14 5.35 9.08 5.91
CA VAL A 14 4.65 10.32 6.24
C VAL A 14 5.26 11.52 5.54
N ASN A 15 6.56 11.72 5.70
CA ASN A 15 7.24 12.96 5.30
C ASN A 15 7.74 12.93 3.86
N TYR A 16 8.09 11.75 3.33
CA TYR A 16 8.53 11.61 1.94
C TYR A 16 7.41 11.10 1.02
N CYS A 17 6.87 9.91 1.27
CA CYS A 17 5.93 9.27 0.33
C CYS A 17 4.59 10.02 0.23
N THR A 18 4.01 10.39 1.37
CA THR A 18 2.72 11.11 1.41
C THR A 18 2.86 12.60 1.64
N ASN A 19 4.07 13.06 1.97
CA ASN A 19 4.42 14.47 2.22
C ASN A 19 3.30 15.19 2.99
N VAL A 20 2.97 14.66 4.17
CA VAL A 20 1.86 15.14 5.01
C VAL A 20 2.09 16.60 5.38
N ARG A 21 1.02 17.38 5.26
CA ARG A 21 1.01 18.82 5.51
C ARG A 21 0.12 19.14 6.70
N LYS A 22 0.37 20.30 7.30
CA LYS A 22 -0.49 20.82 8.35
C LYS A 22 -1.95 20.91 7.88
N GLY A 23 -2.85 20.29 8.63
CA GLY A 23 -4.27 20.27 8.33
C GLY A 23 -4.73 19.10 7.45
N ASP A 24 -3.81 18.37 6.80
CA ASP A 24 -4.16 17.20 5.99
C ASP A 24 -4.95 16.20 6.84
N TRP A 25 -6.04 15.67 6.30
CA TRP A 25 -6.66 14.48 6.82
C TRP A 25 -5.95 13.23 6.28
N VAL A 26 -5.32 12.48 7.19
CA VAL A 26 -4.56 11.27 6.86
C VAL A 26 -5.31 10.02 7.31
N TYR A 27 -5.74 9.20 6.36
CA TYR A 27 -6.32 7.90 6.66
C TYR A 27 -5.23 6.84 6.80
N VAL A 28 -5.10 6.26 7.99
CA VAL A 28 -4.13 5.21 8.30
C VAL A 28 -4.88 3.89 8.46
N HIS A 29 -4.67 2.97 7.54
CA HIS A 29 -5.30 1.65 7.59
C HIS A 29 -4.23 0.59 7.80
N GLY A 30 -4.37 -0.21 8.85
CA GLY A 30 -3.41 -1.24 9.22
C GLY A 30 -4.06 -2.54 9.61
N HIS A 31 -3.27 -3.61 9.59
CA HIS A 31 -3.62 -4.84 10.29
C HIS A 31 -3.23 -4.73 11.78
N VAL A 32 -3.95 -5.39 12.69
CA VAL A 32 -3.66 -5.36 14.14
C VAL A 32 -2.24 -5.82 14.50
N ILE A 33 -1.68 -6.79 13.76
CA ILE A 33 -0.26 -7.18 13.89
C ILE A 33 0.69 -6.01 13.65
N ALA A 34 0.35 -5.11 12.72
CA ALA A 34 1.19 -3.98 12.34
C ALA A 34 1.04 -2.78 13.28
N LEU A 35 0.40 -2.94 14.45
CA LEU A 35 0.18 -1.86 15.41
C LEU A 35 1.45 -1.06 15.73
N PRO A 36 2.64 -1.67 15.92
CA PRO A 36 3.87 -0.89 16.18
C PRO A 36 4.18 0.15 15.08
N LEU A 37 3.99 -0.21 13.81
CA LEU A 37 4.20 0.71 12.69
C LEU A 37 3.05 1.71 12.55
N VAL A 38 1.81 1.29 12.81
CA VAL A 38 0.64 2.19 12.83
C VAL A 38 0.84 3.30 13.87
N GLU A 39 1.27 2.95 15.09
CA GLU A 39 1.54 3.92 16.16
C GLU A 39 2.65 4.91 15.78
N ALA A 40 3.74 4.41 15.17
CA ALA A 40 4.82 5.26 14.70
C ALA A 40 4.34 6.23 13.60
N VAL A 41 3.57 5.74 12.61
CA VAL A 41 2.97 6.56 11.56
C VAL A 41 2.06 7.63 12.14
N VAL A 42 1.18 7.29 13.09
CA VAL A 42 0.32 8.26 13.77
C VAL A 42 1.15 9.35 14.46
N GLY A 43 2.23 8.96 15.15
CA GLY A 43 3.15 9.91 15.79
C GLY A 43 3.76 10.90 14.78
N HIS A 44 4.24 10.40 13.64
CA HIS A 44 4.81 11.25 12.58
C HIS A 44 3.77 12.13 11.90
N VAL A 45 2.56 11.63 11.63
CA VAL A 45 1.45 12.43 11.08
C VAL A 45 1.13 13.63 11.99
N LEU A 46 1.03 13.38 13.30
CA LEU A 46 0.74 14.42 14.29
C LEU A 46 1.87 15.45 14.37
N ARG A 47 3.14 15.02 14.31
CA ARG A 47 4.30 15.92 14.28
C ARG A 47 4.34 16.79 13.02
N ALA A 48 3.91 16.25 11.87
CA ALA A 48 3.75 17.01 10.63
C ALA A 48 2.54 17.97 10.64
N GLY A 49 1.70 17.91 11.68
CA GLY A 49 0.50 18.73 11.83
C GLY A 49 -0.73 18.21 11.06
N GLY A 50 -0.67 16.96 10.58
CA GLY A 50 -1.80 16.27 9.99
C GLY A 50 -2.76 15.70 11.04
N ASN A 51 -3.94 15.30 10.61
CA ASN A 51 -5.02 14.76 11.42
C ASN A 51 -5.23 13.28 11.07
N PRO A 52 -4.71 12.32 11.87
CA PRO A 52 -4.84 10.91 11.55
C PRO A 52 -6.24 10.36 11.89
N THR A 53 -6.77 9.49 11.04
CA THR A 53 -7.88 8.57 11.36
C THR A 53 -7.40 7.15 11.16
N VAL A 54 -7.47 6.34 12.21
CA VAL A 54 -6.96 4.97 12.18
C VAL A 54 -8.11 3.99 11.96
N ASN A 55 -7.91 3.04 11.04
CA ASN A 55 -8.76 1.86 10.88
C ASN A 55 -7.89 0.60 10.97
N LEU A 56 -8.16 -0.22 11.98
CA LEU A 56 -7.48 -1.50 12.17
C LEU A 56 -8.35 -2.64 11.68
N THR A 57 -7.72 -3.57 10.99
CA THR A 57 -8.34 -4.80 10.47
C THR A 57 -7.64 -6.02 11.03
N SER A 58 -8.31 -7.17 10.94
CA SER A 58 -7.70 -8.47 11.19
C SER A 58 -8.17 -9.48 10.16
N ASP A 59 -7.42 -10.57 10.05
CA ASP A 59 -7.82 -11.75 9.28
C ASP A 59 -9.17 -12.29 9.75
N GLY A 60 -9.40 -12.35 11.06
CA GLY A 60 -10.69 -12.77 11.63
C GLY A 60 -11.87 -11.87 11.26
N LEU A 61 -11.69 -10.55 11.23
CA LEU A 61 -12.73 -9.61 10.77
C LEU A 61 -13.06 -9.81 9.28
N SER A 62 -12.03 -10.03 8.47
CA SER A 62 -12.20 -10.27 7.03
C SER A 62 -12.90 -11.60 6.76
N ALA A 63 -12.53 -12.67 7.47
CA ALA A 63 -13.20 -13.97 7.39
C ALA A 63 -14.67 -13.84 7.81
N ALA A 64 -14.96 -13.22 8.95
CA ALA A 64 -16.32 -13.03 9.42
C ALA A 64 -17.22 -12.31 8.40
N LEU A 65 -16.69 -11.29 7.71
CA LEU A 65 -17.43 -10.62 6.64
C LEU A 65 -17.84 -11.62 5.55
N PHE A 66 -16.90 -12.44 5.07
CA PHE A 66 -17.19 -13.37 3.98
C PHE A 66 -17.96 -14.63 4.40
N ASP A 67 -17.84 -15.06 5.64
CA ASP A 67 -18.53 -16.22 6.18
C ASP A 67 -20.00 -15.91 6.48
N TYR A 68 -20.29 -14.70 6.96
CA TYR A 68 -21.63 -14.38 7.49
C TYR A 68 -22.45 -13.41 6.62
N ALA A 69 -21.83 -12.58 5.77
CA ALA A 69 -22.59 -11.55 5.04
C ALA A 69 -23.53 -12.14 3.98
N THR A 70 -24.69 -11.54 3.80
CA THR A 70 -25.48 -11.77 2.58
C THR A 70 -24.86 -11.04 1.38
N ASP A 71 -25.26 -11.38 0.16
CA ASP A 71 -24.83 -10.65 -1.04
C ASP A 71 -25.20 -9.17 -0.99
N GLU A 72 -26.34 -8.82 -0.38
CA GLU A 72 -26.76 -7.44 -0.16
C GLU A 72 -25.79 -6.72 0.79
N GLN A 73 -25.39 -7.37 1.89
CA GLN A 73 -24.41 -6.82 2.82
C GLN A 73 -23.00 -6.71 2.21
N LEU A 74 -22.59 -7.64 1.35
CA LEU A 74 -21.34 -7.54 0.60
C LEU A 74 -21.34 -6.35 -0.37
N ARG A 75 -22.51 -6.00 -0.91
CA ARG A 75 -22.71 -4.84 -1.80
C ARG A 75 -22.89 -3.53 -1.05
N TRP A 76 -23.12 -3.57 0.26
CA TRP A 76 -23.29 -2.37 1.07
C TRP A 76 -21.99 -1.55 1.09
N LEU A 77 -22.12 -0.28 0.73
CA LEU A 77 -21.04 0.69 0.77
C LEU A 77 -21.14 1.50 2.05
N SER A 78 -20.12 1.40 2.89
CA SER A 78 -20.06 2.18 4.12
C SER A 78 -19.92 3.68 3.76
N PRO A 79 -20.73 4.57 4.36
CA PRO A 79 -20.56 6.02 4.22
C PRO A 79 -19.16 6.50 4.60
N PHE A 80 -18.48 5.76 5.49
CA PHE A 80 -17.09 6.02 5.86
C PHE A 80 -16.12 5.81 4.70
N GLU A 81 -16.28 4.73 3.92
CA GLU A 81 -15.44 4.46 2.74
C GLU A 81 -15.60 5.55 1.68
N GLU A 82 -16.83 6.01 1.45
CA GLU A 82 -17.11 7.11 0.52
C GLU A 82 -16.50 8.41 0.99
N THR A 83 -16.66 8.74 2.28
CA THR A 83 -16.10 9.97 2.86
C THR A 83 -14.58 10.00 2.74
N ILE A 84 -13.89 8.88 3.00
CA ILE A 84 -12.44 8.79 2.84
C ILE A 84 -12.05 9.03 1.37
N ALA A 85 -12.72 8.34 0.44
CA ALA A 85 -12.41 8.48 -0.97
C ALA A 85 -12.57 9.92 -1.49
N GLU A 86 -13.55 10.64 -0.96
CA GLU A 86 -13.89 11.99 -1.39
C GLU A 86 -13.06 13.08 -0.73
N ARG A 87 -12.64 12.87 0.53
CA ARG A 87 -12.15 13.98 1.36
C ARG A 87 -10.80 13.75 2.03
N ALA A 88 -10.30 12.51 2.13
CA ALA A 88 -8.97 12.30 2.70
C ALA A 88 -7.91 12.89 1.77
N ASP A 89 -6.93 13.60 2.34
CA ASP A 89 -5.81 14.21 1.63
C ASP A 89 -4.69 13.21 1.39
N ALA A 90 -4.47 12.33 2.37
CA ALA A 90 -3.48 11.26 2.28
C ALA A 90 -4.01 9.91 2.82
N ARG A 91 -3.47 8.81 2.29
CA ARG A 91 -3.77 7.45 2.73
C ARG A 91 -2.50 6.61 2.90
N ILE A 92 -2.34 6.00 4.06
CA ILE A 92 -1.24 5.09 4.37
C ILE A 92 -1.82 3.70 4.65
N MET A 93 -1.48 2.74 3.80
CA MET A 93 -1.92 1.35 3.89
C MET A 93 -0.79 0.46 4.38
N ILE A 94 -0.97 -0.18 5.54
CA ILE A 94 0.03 -1.07 6.14
C ILE A 94 -0.54 -2.49 6.14
N GLY A 95 -0.03 -3.33 5.22
CA GLY A 95 -0.43 -4.72 5.10
C GLY A 95 0.33 -5.62 6.07
N ALA A 96 -0.38 -6.52 6.76
CA ALA A 96 0.18 -7.69 7.45
C ALA A 96 -0.89 -8.80 7.44
N ALA A 97 -0.50 -10.00 7.83
CA ALA A 97 -1.41 -11.14 7.93
C ALA A 97 -1.05 -12.02 9.14
N GLU A 98 -2.06 -12.61 9.78
CA GLU A 98 -1.90 -13.74 10.72
C GLU A 98 -1.77 -15.04 9.92
N ASN A 99 -2.49 -15.14 8.81
CA ASN A 99 -2.51 -16.30 7.93
C ASN A 99 -2.82 -15.88 6.48
N THR A 100 -1.85 -16.08 5.59
CA THR A 100 -1.99 -15.78 4.14
C THR A 100 -3.04 -16.60 3.42
N ARG A 101 -3.50 -17.70 4.04
CA ARG A 101 -4.53 -18.61 3.53
C ARG A 101 -5.88 -18.46 4.23
N ASN A 102 -6.08 -17.42 5.05
CA ASN A 102 -7.27 -17.26 5.89
C ASN A 102 -8.61 -17.25 5.13
N LEU A 103 -8.62 -16.87 3.85
CA LEU A 103 -9.82 -16.85 3.01
C LEU A 103 -9.87 -17.99 1.97
N SER A 104 -9.05 -19.03 2.11
CA SER A 104 -8.94 -20.09 1.09
C SER A 104 -10.23 -20.92 0.92
N HIS A 105 -11.08 -20.97 1.96
CA HIS A 105 -12.38 -21.65 1.91
C HIS A 105 -13.50 -20.76 1.35
N VAL A 106 -13.27 -19.45 1.24
CA VAL A 106 -14.29 -18.50 0.77
C VAL A 106 -14.48 -18.63 -0.73
N ASP A 107 -15.73 -18.77 -1.17
CA ASP A 107 -16.10 -18.77 -2.58
C ASP A 107 -15.57 -17.50 -3.28
N PRO A 108 -14.74 -17.63 -4.35
CA PRO A 108 -14.23 -16.50 -5.11
C PRO A 108 -15.31 -15.54 -5.63
N GLN A 109 -16.52 -16.02 -5.90
CA GLN A 109 -17.64 -15.17 -6.33
C GLN A 109 -18.03 -14.14 -5.27
N ARG A 110 -17.95 -14.50 -3.98
CA ARG A 110 -18.29 -13.59 -2.87
C ARG A 110 -17.27 -12.45 -2.77
N GLN A 111 -15.99 -12.77 -2.93
CA GLN A 111 -14.93 -11.76 -3.02
C GLN A 111 -15.15 -10.85 -4.24
N GLN A 112 -15.55 -11.41 -5.38
CA GLN A 112 -15.85 -10.65 -6.58
C GLN A 112 -17.03 -9.69 -6.39
N VAL A 113 -18.12 -10.12 -5.73
CA VAL A 113 -19.27 -9.26 -5.40
C VAL A 113 -18.82 -8.06 -4.57
N TRP A 114 -18.07 -8.31 -3.49
CA TRP A 114 -17.55 -7.26 -2.60
C TRP A 114 -16.62 -6.28 -3.34
N GLN A 115 -15.72 -6.79 -4.18
CA GLN A 115 -14.81 -5.99 -4.98
C GLN A 115 -15.56 -5.14 -6.02
N ASN A 116 -16.57 -5.70 -6.69
CA ASN A 116 -17.34 -5.00 -7.73
C ASN A 116 -18.14 -3.84 -7.16
N ALA A 117 -18.77 -4.02 -5.99
CA ALA A 117 -19.51 -2.94 -5.32
C ALA A 117 -18.64 -1.70 -5.08
N ARG A 118 -17.35 -1.89 -4.77
CA ARG A 118 -16.39 -0.81 -4.47
C ARG A 118 -15.66 -0.25 -5.69
N ARG A 119 -16.06 -0.63 -6.91
CA ARG A 119 -15.37 -0.21 -8.14
C ARG A 119 -15.38 1.30 -8.34
N ASP A 120 -16.52 1.95 -8.07
CA ASP A 120 -16.65 3.39 -8.26
C ASP A 120 -15.88 4.18 -7.20
N ILE A 121 -15.85 3.71 -5.95
CA ILE A 121 -14.99 4.26 -4.89
C ILE A 121 -13.52 4.21 -5.31
N ARG A 122 -13.04 3.05 -5.79
CA ARG A 122 -11.66 2.93 -6.29
C ARG A 122 -11.38 3.86 -7.46
N ARG A 123 -12.33 4.01 -8.40
CA ARG A 123 -12.19 4.94 -9.52
C ARG A 123 -12.06 6.39 -9.05
N ARG A 124 -12.85 6.82 -8.05
CA ARG A 124 -12.75 8.18 -7.47
C ARG A 124 -11.39 8.42 -6.83
N ILE A 125 -10.89 7.47 -6.02
CA ILE A 125 -9.56 7.58 -5.38
C ILE A 125 -8.47 7.71 -6.44
N MET A 126 -8.50 6.88 -7.49
CA MET A 126 -7.51 6.94 -8.56
C MET A 126 -7.58 8.26 -9.35
N ALA A 127 -8.78 8.76 -9.62
CA ALA A 127 -8.96 10.04 -10.31
C ALA A 127 -8.39 11.21 -9.48
N ARG A 128 -8.67 11.26 -8.18
CA ARG A 128 -8.10 12.28 -7.27
C ARG A 128 -6.59 12.15 -7.13
N SER A 129 -6.06 10.93 -7.10
CA SER A 129 -4.62 10.69 -7.06
C SER A 129 -3.93 11.19 -8.33
N ALA A 130 -4.49 10.91 -9.50
CA ALA A 130 -4.00 11.43 -10.77
C ALA A 130 -4.09 12.97 -10.88
N ALA A 131 -5.06 13.59 -10.21
CA ALA A 131 -5.19 15.05 -10.09
C ALA A 131 -4.26 15.67 -9.02
N GLY A 132 -3.54 14.87 -8.24
CA GLY A 132 -2.68 15.35 -7.15
C GLY A 132 -3.43 15.75 -5.86
N GLU A 133 -4.74 15.51 -5.80
CA GLU A 133 -5.61 15.83 -4.67
C GLU A 133 -5.58 14.78 -3.56
N HIS A 134 -5.12 13.57 -3.87
CA HIS A 134 -5.05 12.46 -2.93
C HIS A 134 -3.70 11.72 -3.04
N ARG A 135 -2.90 11.79 -1.97
CA ARG A 135 -1.59 11.10 -1.90
C ARG A 135 -1.78 9.75 -1.22
N TRP A 136 -1.10 8.72 -1.71
CA TRP A 136 -1.23 7.40 -1.08
C TRP A 136 0.07 6.62 -1.13
N VAL A 137 0.28 5.79 -0.11
CA VAL A 137 1.37 4.84 -0.04
C VAL A 137 0.88 3.53 0.55
N GLY A 138 1.35 2.43 -0.01
CA GLY A 138 1.18 1.09 0.54
C GLY A 138 2.52 0.54 0.99
N THR A 139 2.54 -0.12 2.13
CA THR A 139 3.71 -0.83 2.65
C THR A 139 3.30 -2.15 3.28
N GLN A 140 4.28 -2.99 3.57
CA GLN A 140 4.11 -4.23 4.32
C GLN A 140 4.81 -4.11 5.67
N TYR A 141 4.20 -4.68 6.70
CA TYR A 141 4.83 -4.87 8.00
C TYR A 141 5.30 -6.33 8.10
N PRO A 142 6.56 -6.57 8.51
CA PRO A 142 7.06 -7.93 8.65
C PRO A 142 6.27 -8.69 9.72
N CYS A 143 5.83 -9.90 9.39
CA CYS A 143 5.06 -10.75 10.27
C CYS A 143 5.34 -12.23 10.00
N ALA A 144 5.02 -13.08 10.99
CA ALA A 144 5.32 -14.51 10.92
C ALA A 144 4.71 -15.20 9.69
N ALA A 145 3.50 -14.81 9.30
CA ALA A 145 2.82 -15.40 8.14
C ALA A 145 3.57 -15.14 6.83
N TYR A 146 4.07 -13.91 6.64
CA TYR A 146 4.85 -13.57 5.45
C TYR A 146 6.25 -14.16 5.47
N ALA A 147 6.90 -14.22 6.64
CA ALA A 147 8.17 -14.90 6.79
C ALA A 147 8.06 -16.38 6.39
N GLN A 148 6.98 -17.05 6.83
CA GLN A 148 6.71 -18.43 6.45
C GLN A 148 6.45 -18.60 4.94
N GLU A 149 5.69 -17.70 4.30
CA GLU A 149 5.51 -17.75 2.84
C GLU A 149 6.81 -17.50 2.05
N ALA A 150 7.76 -16.78 2.64
CA ALA A 150 9.05 -16.49 2.03
C ALA A 150 10.12 -17.56 2.33
N ASP A 151 9.76 -18.64 3.04
CA ASP A 151 10.70 -19.65 3.56
C ASP A 151 11.85 -19.05 4.40
N MET A 152 11.52 -18.04 5.21
CA MET A 152 12.45 -17.29 6.07
C MET A 152 12.06 -17.37 7.55
N SER A 153 13.03 -17.24 8.45
CA SER A 153 12.73 -16.87 9.84
C SER A 153 12.16 -15.45 9.92
N LEU A 154 11.45 -15.13 11.01
CA LEU A 154 10.89 -13.78 11.18
C LEU A 154 11.98 -12.70 11.16
N ALA A 155 13.13 -12.95 11.80
CA ALA A 155 14.23 -11.99 11.84
C ALA A 155 14.83 -11.74 10.44
N GLU A 156 15.06 -12.80 9.65
CA GLU A 156 15.53 -12.66 8.26
C GLU A 156 14.52 -11.91 7.40
N TYR A 157 13.22 -12.16 7.60
CA TYR A 157 12.17 -11.47 6.87
C TYR A 157 12.04 -9.99 7.28
N GLU A 158 12.21 -9.67 8.56
CA GLU A 158 12.32 -8.29 9.04
C GLU A 158 13.47 -7.57 8.36
N ASP A 159 14.68 -8.15 8.37
CA ASP A 159 15.85 -7.60 7.71
C ASP A 159 15.60 -7.37 6.21
N PHE A 160 14.98 -8.34 5.53
CA PHE A 160 14.60 -8.24 4.13
C PHE A 160 13.64 -7.06 3.86
N VAL A 161 12.54 -6.96 4.62
CA VAL A 161 11.51 -5.91 4.42
C VAL A 161 12.09 -4.52 4.70
N TYR A 162 12.86 -4.37 5.79
CA TYR A 162 13.43 -3.08 6.13
C TYR A 162 14.56 -2.67 5.17
N ALA A 163 15.34 -3.62 4.64
CA ALA A 163 16.30 -3.34 3.56
C ALA A 163 15.59 -2.93 2.26
N ALA A 164 14.51 -3.62 1.88
CA ALA A 164 13.72 -3.30 0.68
C ALA A 164 13.05 -1.92 0.74
N THR A 165 12.89 -1.36 1.94
CA THR A 165 12.32 -0.02 2.15
C THR A 165 13.39 1.02 2.51
N TYR A 166 14.66 0.63 2.52
CA TYR A 166 15.82 1.41 2.99
C TYR A 166 15.71 1.87 4.45
N ALA A 167 14.78 1.33 5.24
CA ALA A 167 14.58 1.69 6.64
C ALA A 167 15.76 1.25 7.54
N ASP A 168 16.59 0.34 7.06
CA ASP A 168 17.86 -0.04 7.67
C ASP A 168 18.99 0.99 7.40
N GLN A 169 18.86 1.85 6.39
CA GLN A 169 19.86 2.83 6.01
C GLN A 169 19.87 4.06 6.93
N PRO A 170 21.00 4.79 7.03
CA PRO A 170 21.07 6.03 7.79
C PRO A 170 20.10 7.11 7.30
N ASP A 171 19.93 7.22 5.98
CA ASP A 171 19.03 8.16 5.31
C ASP A 171 18.19 7.43 4.24
N PRO A 172 17.03 6.87 4.63
CA PRO A 172 16.16 6.16 3.69
C PRO A 172 15.66 7.05 2.53
N VAL A 173 15.47 8.36 2.79
CA VAL A 173 14.94 9.30 1.80
C VAL A 173 15.94 9.56 0.70
N ALA A 174 17.23 9.70 1.03
CA ALA A 174 18.29 9.80 0.03
C ALA A 174 18.32 8.56 -0.89
N CYS A 175 18.20 7.35 -0.33
CA CYS A 175 18.12 6.12 -1.12
C CYS A 175 16.92 6.13 -2.08
N TRP A 176 15.76 6.56 -1.63
CA TRP A 176 14.57 6.68 -2.49
C TRP A 176 14.74 7.75 -3.58
N GLN A 177 15.45 8.85 -3.32
CA GLN A 177 15.78 9.84 -4.34
C GLN A 177 16.69 9.27 -5.44
N GLU A 178 17.67 8.44 -5.08
CA GLU A 178 18.51 7.75 -6.08
C GLU A 178 17.70 6.78 -6.96
N VAL A 179 16.71 6.10 -6.37
CA VAL A 179 15.76 5.25 -7.12
C VAL A 179 14.93 6.11 -8.06
N HIS A 180 14.40 7.25 -7.59
CA HIS A 180 13.66 8.20 -8.41
C HIS A 180 14.48 8.68 -9.61
N ASP A 181 15.72 9.12 -9.40
CA ASP A 181 16.61 9.59 -10.46
C ASP A 181 16.92 8.49 -11.48
N THR A 182 17.05 7.25 -11.02
CA THR A 182 17.24 6.09 -11.89
C THR A 182 16.01 5.78 -12.71
N GLN A 183 14.82 5.80 -12.09
CA GLN A 183 13.56 5.61 -12.78
C GLN A 183 13.30 6.72 -13.80
N GLN A 184 13.56 7.98 -13.44
CA GLN A 184 13.38 9.12 -14.34
C GLN A 184 14.26 9.00 -15.59
N ARG A 185 15.53 8.59 -15.44
CA ARG A 185 16.41 8.32 -16.61
C ARG A 185 15.84 7.25 -17.54
N LEU A 186 15.19 6.21 -17.00
CA LEU A 186 14.57 5.16 -17.80
C LEU A 186 13.28 5.64 -18.47
N ILE A 187 12.46 6.43 -17.77
CA ILE A 187 11.27 7.10 -18.31
C ILE A 187 11.66 7.98 -19.50
N ASP A 188 12.67 8.84 -19.32
CA ASP A 188 13.16 9.74 -20.36
C ASP A 188 13.70 8.96 -21.57
N TRP A 189 14.38 7.84 -21.31
CA TRP A 189 14.84 6.97 -22.38
C TRP A 189 13.69 6.29 -23.14
N LEU A 190 12.62 5.87 -22.45
CA LEU A 190 11.44 5.23 -23.02
C LEU A 190 10.52 6.21 -23.77
N ALA A 191 10.52 7.48 -23.39
CA ALA A 191 9.65 8.50 -23.97
C ALA A 191 9.82 8.56 -25.50
N GLY A 192 8.69 8.49 -26.21
CA GLY A 192 8.65 8.54 -27.68
C GLY A 192 9.05 7.24 -28.39
N LYS A 193 9.32 6.14 -27.67
CA LYS A 193 9.46 4.82 -28.29
C LYS A 193 8.09 4.20 -28.58
N ASP A 194 8.02 3.39 -29.63
CA ASP A 194 6.75 2.82 -30.11
C ASP A 194 6.55 1.34 -29.77
N GLU A 195 7.63 0.63 -29.43
CA GLU A 195 7.59 -0.82 -29.32
C GLU A 195 8.56 -1.37 -28.28
N VAL A 196 8.09 -2.43 -27.60
CA VAL A 196 8.92 -3.30 -26.76
C VAL A 196 8.86 -4.72 -27.32
N VAL A 197 10.03 -5.33 -27.46
CA VAL A 197 10.17 -6.75 -27.85
C VAL A 197 10.83 -7.50 -26.69
N VAL A 198 10.11 -8.45 -26.12
CA VAL A 198 10.57 -9.31 -25.02
C VAL A 198 10.89 -10.68 -25.61
N ARG A 199 12.17 -11.08 -25.53
CA ARG A 199 12.66 -12.38 -26.01
C ARG A 199 13.36 -13.16 -24.91
N GLY A 200 13.10 -14.46 -24.85
CA GLY A 200 13.73 -15.39 -23.93
C GLY A 200 13.40 -16.84 -24.29
N PRO A 201 13.86 -17.82 -23.48
CA PRO A 201 13.70 -19.25 -23.80
C PRO A 201 12.25 -19.69 -24.03
N HIS A 202 11.29 -19.00 -23.40
CA HIS A 202 9.87 -19.31 -23.46
C HIS A 202 9.00 -18.07 -23.74
N VAL A 203 9.59 -16.99 -24.26
CA VAL A 203 8.87 -15.75 -24.57
C VAL A 203 9.37 -15.14 -25.87
N ASP A 204 8.44 -14.83 -26.77
CA ASP A 204 8.64 -13.96 -27.93
C ASP A 204 7.40 -13.07 -28.05
N LEU A 205 7.46 -11.90 -27.43
CA LEU A 205 6.33 -10.99 -27.27
C LEU A 205 6.71 -9.63 -27.81
N ARG A 206 5.82 -9.05 -28.63
CA ARG A 206 5.95 -7.70 -29.17
C ARG A 206 4.75 -6.88 -28.74
N LEU A 207 5.00 -5.75 -28.09
CA LEU A 207 3.98 -4.87 -27.54
C LEU A 207 4.17 -3.45 -28.07
N SER A 208 3.08 -2.81 -28.47
CA SER A 208 3.11 -1.38 -28.79
C SER A 208 3.09 -0.56 -27.49
N ILE A 209 4.02 0.38 -27.40
CA ILE A 209 4.09 1.44 -26.38
C ILE A 209 3.93 2.83 -26.98
N ALA A 210 3.56 2.92 -28.27
CA ALA A 210 3.32 4.18 -28.96
C ALA A 210 2.29 5.04 -28.21
N GLY A 211 2.62 6.30 -27.99
CA GLY A 211 1.77 7.28 -27.29
C GLY A 211 1.54 7.00 -25.80
N ARG A 212 2.29 6.08 -25.17
CA ARG A 212 2.20 5.82 -23.73
C ARG A 212 2.96 6.88 -22.93
N THR A 213 2.35 7.31 -21.83
CA THR A 213 3.03 8.05 -20.76
C THR A 213 3.57 7.05 -19.76
N PHE A 214 4.88 7.11 -19.50
CA PHE A 214 5.54 6.33 -18.44
C PHE A 214 5.58 7.16 -17.15
N ILE A 215 5.33 6.50 -16.01
CA ILE A 215 5.27 7.09 -14.68
C ILE A 215 6.25 6.41 -13.74
#